data_AF-A0A329SSH8-F1
#
_entry.id   AF-A0A329SSH8-F1
#
_cell.length_a   1.000
_cell.length_b   1.000
_cell.length_c   1.000
_cell.angle_alpha   90.00
_cell.angle_beta   90.00
_cell.angle_gamma   90.00
#
_symmetry.space_group_name_H-M   'P 1'
#
loop_
_entity.id
_entity.type
_entity.pdbx_description
1 polymer ?
#
loop_
_entity_poly.entity_id
_entity_poly.type
_entity_poly.pdbx_seq_one_letter_code
_entity_poly.pdbx_strand_id
1 'polypeptide(L)'
;MCVTNLQSLPDDLDTKWAMGAIIQIEYSQLIALPLSLIRLKPLFLFLTGNPLTELPPETFEVEGLMYLGISDNNLRELPKNVTHVSPSLSLIEIGNSDISYFWSWVDELVGRADNPAFILAEDSTYCEELKNIQNGTITSFGIPLSPDYSRILMNTSTSNWEAIARIVDCDFVDTPYYPLVYEDEINAISAPPPLVRQR
;
A
#
# COMPACT_ATOMS: atom_id res chain seq x y z
N MET A 1 1.12 -19.74 -4.70
CA MET A 1 0.00 -19.00 -5.32
C MET A 1 -1.29 -19.73 -5.00
N CYS A 2 -2.09 -19.21 -4.05
CA CYS A 2 -3.37 -19.78 -3.66
C CYS A 2 -4.47 -19.13 -4.49
N VAL A 3 -4.72 -19.64 -5.70
CA VAL A 3 -5.80 -19.12 -6.54
C VAL A 3 -7.12 -19.71 -6.07
N THR A 4 -8.08 -18.86 -5.69
CA THR A 4 -9.42 -19.32 -5.26
C THR A 4 -10.54 -18.62 -6.02
N ASN A 5 -11.77 -19.12 -5.90
CA ASN A 5 -12.97 -18.48 -6.43
C ASN A 5 -13.77 -17.73 -5.35
N LEU A 6 -13.13 -17.37 -4.24
CA LEU A 6 -13.78 -16.64 -3.14
C LEU A 6 -14.22 -15.26 -3.64
N GLN A 7 -15.54 -15.03 -3.69
CA GLN A 7 -16.11 -13.76 -4.17
C GLN A 7 -16.54 -12.82 -3.05
N SER A 8 -16.87 -13.38 -1.89
CA SER A 8 -17.41 -12.64 -0.76
C SER A 8 -16.97 -13.26 0.55
N LEU A 9 -16.93 -12.43 1.58
CA LEU A 9 -16.65 -12.83 2.95
C LEU A 9 -17.88 -12.56 3.83
N PRO A 10 -18.10 -13.36 4.90
CA PRO A 10 -19.15 -13.08 5.87
C PRO A 10 -19.01 -11.69 6.53
N ASP A 11 -20.14 -11.09 6.89
CA ASP A 11 -20.21 -9.78 7.55
C ASP A 11 -20.03 -9.86 9.08
N ASP A 12 -19.71 -11.04 9.61
CA ASP A 12 -19.54 -11.34 11.03
C ASP A 12 -18.16 -11.92 11.39
N LEU A 13 -17.18 -11.79 10.50
CA LEU A 13 -15.82 -12.30 10.72
C LEU A 13 -15.18 -11.78 12.00
N ASP A 14 -15.46 -10.52 12.37
CA ASP A 14 -15.01 -9.87 13.61
C ASP A 14 -15.53 -10.53 14.89
N THR A 15 -16.57 -11.36 14.78
CA THR A 15 -17.09 -12.13 15.92
C THR A 15 -16.45 -13.51 16.07
N LYS A 16 -15.72 -13.98 15.03
CA LYS A 16 -15.21 -15.36 14.92
C LYS A 16 -13.69 -15.42 14.89
N TRP A 17 -13.05 -14.43 14.27
CA TRP A 17 -11.61 -14.39 14.09
C TRP A 17 -10.95 -13.53 15.16
N ALA A 18 -9.66 -13.77 15.41
CA ALA A 18 -8.90 -13.00 16.38
C ALA A 18 -8.62 -11.59 15.83
N MET A 19 -8.72 -10.57 16.70
CA MET A 19 -8.27 -9.22 16.38
C MET A 19 -6.75 -9.19 16.16
N GLY A 20 -6.25 -8.27 15.34
CA GLY A 20 -4.82 -8.15 15.06
C GLY A 20 -4.27 -9.27 14.18
N ALA A 21 -5.13 -10.03 13.49
CA ALA A 21 -4.70 -11.12 12.63
C ALA A 21 -3.95 -10.61 11.39
N ILE A 22 -3.05 -11.45 10.88
CA ILE A 22 -2.53 -11.35 9.52
C ILE A 22 -3.58 -11.98 8.61
N ILE A 23 -4.09 -11.20 7.65
CA ILE A 23 -5.14 -11.64 6.74
C ILE A 23 -4.59 -11.64 5.32
N GLN A 24 -4.57 -12.81 4.70
CA GLN A 24 -4.11 -13.01 3.32
C GLN A 24 -5.24 -13.63 2.48
N ILE A 25 -5.74 -12.85 1.54
CA ILE A 25 -6.78 -13.24 0.57
C ILE A 25 -6.31 -12.76 -0.80
N GLU A 26 -5.27 -13.41 -1.33
CA GLU A 26 -4.67 -13.04 -2.60
C GLU A 26 -5.15 -13.93 -3.74
N TYR A 27 -5.02 -13.44 -4.98
CA TYR A 27 -5.30 -14.16 -6.22
C TYR A 27 -6.66 -14.89 -6.20
N SER A 28 -7.68 -14.23 -5.67
CA SER A 28 -9.03 -14.77 -5.51
C SER A 28 -10.01 -14.01 -6.41
N GLN A 29 -11.30 -13.98 -6.07
CA GLN A 29 -12.32 -13.25 -6.83
C GLN A 29 -13.08 -12.24 -5.96
N LEU A 30 -12.45 -11.76 -4.88
CA LEU A 30 -13.10 -10.91 -3.90
C LEU A 30 -13.50 -9.58 -4.55
N ILE A 31 -14.79 -9.30 -4.61
CA ILE A 31 -15.31 -8.10 -5.31
C ILE A 31 -15.42 -6.88 -4.40
N ALA A 32 -15.48 -7.09 -3.09
CA ALA A 32 -15.62 -6.04 -2.10
C ALA A 32 -15.01 -6.44 -0.75
N LEU A 33 -14.49 -5.46 -0.03
CA LEU A 33 -13.93 -5.63 1.31
C LEU A 33 -15.03 -5.36 2.37
N PRO A 34 -15.50 -6.37 3.13
CA PRO A 34 -16.52 -6.10 4.14
C PRO A 34 -15.92 -5.37 5.35
N LEU A 35 -16.73 -4.49 5.96
CA LEU A 35 -16.33 -3.77 7.18
C LEU A 35 -16.02 -4.71 8.36
N SER A 36 -16.54 -5.94 8.36
CA SER A 36 -16.18 -6.95 9.36
C SER A 36 -14.69 -7.30 9.34
N LEU A 37 -14.07 -7.32 8.16
CA LEU A 37 -12.63 -7.56 8.05
C LEU A 37 -11.82 -6.38 8.61
N ILE A 38 -12.30 -5.16 8.39
CA ILE A 38 -11.70 -3.93 8.92
C ILE A 38 -11.80 -3.89 10.46
N ARG A 39 -12.95 -4.29 11.02
CA ARG A 39 -13.16 -4.34 12.48
C ARG A 39 -12.27 -5.35 13.21
N LEU A 40 -11.69 -6.33 12.50
CA LEU A 40 -10.66 -7.21 13.06
C LEU A 40 -9.36 -6.47 13.39
N LYS A 41 -9.18 -5.23 12.93
CA LYS A 41 -7.94 -4.47 13.05
C LYS A 41 -6.73 -5.29 12.58
N PRO A 42 -6.71 -5.79 11.32
CA PRO A 42 -5.59 -6.59 10.85
C PRO A 42 -4.28 -5.82 10.96
N LEU A 43 -3.21 -6.52 11.35
CA LEU A 43 -1.86 -5.94 11.35
C LEU A 43 -1.33 -5.87 9.92
N PHE A 44 -1.54 -6.94 9.15
CA PHE A 44 -1.21 -7.01 7.72
C PHE A 44 -2.45 -7.47 6.94
N LEU A 45 -2.75 -6.76 5.85
CA LEU A 45 -3.86 -7.07 4.97
C LEU A 45 -3.35 -7.23 3.53
N PHE A 46 -3.33 -8.46 3.05
CA PHE A 46 -2.90 -8.81 1.70
C PHE A 46 -4.11 -9.18 0.85
N LEU A 47 -4.39 -8.37 -0.16
CA LEU A 47 -5.53 -8.47 -1.07
C LEU A 47 -5.09 -8.47 -2.55
N THR A 48 -3.81 -8.69 -2.82
CA THR A 48 -3.22 -8.69 -4.15
C THR A 48 -3.93 -9.65 -5.09
N GLY A 49 -4.21 -9.24 -6.33
CA GLY A 49 -4.79 -10.12 -7.34
C GLY A 49 -6.28 -10.43 -7.14
N ASN A 50 -7.06 -9.46 -6.65
CA ASN A 50 -8.53 -9.56 -6.61
C ASN A 50 -9.16 -8.55 -7.58
N PRO A 51 -10.43 -8.72 -7.97
CA PRO A 51 -11.10 -7.74 -8.82
C PRO A 51 -11.70 -6.56 -8.03
N LEU A 52 -11.08 -6.11 -6.93
CA LEU A 52 -11.60 -4.99 -6.14
C LEU A 52 -11.62 -3.72 -6.98
N THR A 53 -12.72 -2.98 -6.92
CA THR A 53 -12.91 -1.72 -7.67
C THR A 53 -12.93 -0.49 -6.76
N GLU A 54 -13.16 -0.71 -5.47
CA GLU A 54 -13.13 0.31 -4.43
C GLU A 54 -12.69 -0.30 -3.10
N LEU A 55 -12.23 0.56 -2.19
CA LEU A 55 -11.95 0.21 -0.80
C LEU A 55 -12.72 1.16 0.11
N PRO A 56 -13.26 0.68 1.25
CA PRO A 56 -13.81 1.57 2.26
C PRO A 56 -12.70 2.48 2.80
N PRO A 57 -12.94 3.79 3.02
CA PRO A 57 -11.96 4.70 3.62
C PRO A 57 -11.34 4.17 4.92
N GLU A 58 -12.14 3.48 5.71
CA GLU A 58 -11.76 2.86 6.99
C GLU A 58 -10.59 1.87 6.85
N THR A 59 -10.32 1.35 5.63
CA THR A 59 -9.15 0.50 5.35
C THR A 59 -7.83 1.20 5.70
N PHE A 60 -7.75 2.51 5.50
CA PHE A 60 -6.55 3.31 5.77
C PHE A 60 -6.53 3.88 7.20
N GLU A 61 -7.62 3.74 7.95
CA GLU A 61 -7.81 4.27 9.30
C GLU A 61 -7.62 3.21 10.39
N VAL A 62 -7.24 1.99 10.01
CA VAL A 62 -7.10 0.86 10.92
C VAL A 62 -5.91 1.05 11.84
N GLU A 63 -6.19 1.29 13.12
CA GLU A 63 -5.19 1.34 14.18
C GLU A 63 -4.40 0.02 14.23
N GLY A 64 -3.07 0.12 14.10
CA GLY A 64 -2.17 -1.02 14.10
C GLY A 64 -1.94 -1.68 12.74
N LEU A 65 -2.69 -1.32 11.69
CA LEU A 65 -2.38 -1.78 10.33
C LEU A 65 -1.03 -1.21 9.89
N MET A 66 -0.11 -2.09 9.54
CA MET A 66 1.26 -1.75 9.13
C MET A 66 1.48 -1.95 7.63
N TYR A 67 0.85 -2.98 7.06
CA TYR A 67 1.05 -3.36 5.67
C TYR A 67 -0.31 -3.55 4.97
N LEU A 68 -0.47 -2.92 3.81
CA LEU A 68 -1.61 -3.07 2.93
C LEU A 68 -1.15 -3.42 1.52
N GLY A 69 -1.37 -4.67 1.10
CA GLY A 69 -1.13 -5.11 -0.27
C GLY A 69 -2.42 -5.12 -1.08
N ILE A 70 -2.53 -4.27 -2.09
CA ILE A 70 -3.70 -4.13 -2.97
C ILE A 70 -3.29 -4.05 -4.46
N SER A 71 -2.08 -4.50 -4.78
CA SER A 71 -1.59 -4.66 -6.16
C SER A 71 -2.49 -5.58 -6.98
N ASP A 72 -2.42 -5.48 -8.31
CA ASP A 72 -3.17 -6.35 -9.23
C ASP A 72 -4.70 -6.35 -8.96
N ASN A 73 -5.24 -5.19 -8.58
CA ASN A 73 -6.68 -4.96 -8.43
C ASN A 73 -7.21 -4.00 -9.50
N ASN A 74 -8.54 -3.91 -9.64
CA ASN A 74 -9.21 -3.00 -10.57
C ASN A 74 -9.45 -1.60 -9.97
N LEU A 75 -8.56 -1.19 -9.06
CA LEU A 75 -8.64 0.11 -8.38
C LEU A 75 -8.14 1.20 -9.32
N ARG A 76 -8.94 2.26 -9.46
CA ARG A 76 -8.58 3.47 -10.22
C ARG A 76 -8.17 4.64 -9.33
N GLU A 77 -8.51 4.56 -8.05
CA GLU A 77 -8.20 5.54 -7.03
C GLU A 77 -8.21 4.87 -5.66
N LEU A 78 -7.51 5.48 -4.71
CA LEU A 78 -7.70 5.21 -3.29
C LEU A 78 -8.93 5.98 -2.79
N PRO A 79 -9.57 5.59 -1.67
CA PRO A 79 -10.73 6.30 -1.15
C PRO A 79 -10.42 7.77 -0.83
N LYS A 80 -11.32 8.67 -1.24
CA LYS A 80 -11.17 10.12 -1.01
C LYS A 80 -11.28 10.53 0.46
N ASN A 81 -12.20 9.91 1.19
CA ASN A 81 -12.65 10.40 2.50
C ASN A 81 -11.93 9.72 3.68
N VAL A 82 -10.62 9.54 3.60
CA VAL A 82 -9.80 9.09 4.74
C VAL A 82 -9.61 10.27 5.68
N THR A 83 -10.04 10.15 6.92
CA THR A 83 -10.04 11.21 7.92
C THR A 83 -8.76 11.23 8.76
N HIS A 84 -8.25 10.05 9.13
CA HIS A 84 -7.04 9.89 9.92
C HIS A 84 -6.30 8.64 9.46
N VAL A 85 -5.20 8.82 8.75
CA VAL A 85 -4.40 7.69 8.28
C VAL A 85 -3.76 6.99 9.47
N SER A 86 -3.78 5.66 9.48
CA SER A 86 -3.16 4.88 10.53
C SER A 86 -1.70 5.32 10.75
N PRO A 87 -1.28 5.60 12.00
CA PRO A 87 0.10 5.99 12.30
C PRO A 87 1.08 4.81 12.12
N SER A 88 0.56 3.58 12.16
CA SER A 88 1.35 2.35 11.99
C SER A 88 1.55 1.97 10.53
N LEU A 89 0.72 2.50 9.62
CA LEU A 89 0.78 2.14 8.19
C LEU A 89 2.10 2.62 7.61
N SER A 90 2.96 1.67 7.24
CA SER A 90 4.32 1.90 6.77
C SER A 90 4.54 1.40 5.34
N LEU A 91 3.67 0.50 4.84
CA LEU A 91 3.79 0.00 3.49
C LEU A 91 2.43 -0.18 2.83
N ILE A 92 2.28 0.41 1.64
CA ILE A 92 1.13 0.26 0.75
C ILE A 92 1.65 -0.24 -0.59
N GLU A 93 1.17 -1.38 -1.05
CA GLU A 93 1.46 -1.87 -2.40
C GLU A 93 0.24 -1.68 -3.29
N ILE A 94 0.42 -0.92 -4.36
CA ILE A 94 -0.58 -0.63 -5.40
C ILE A 94 -0.01 -0.92 -6.80
N GLY A 95 0.93 -1.86 -6.88
CA GLY A 95 1.58 -2.23 -8.14
C GLY A 95 0.58 -2.77 -9.15
N ASN A 96 0.89 -2.62 -10.44
CA ASN A 96 0.03 -3.03 -11.55
C ASN A 96 -1.43 -2.58 -11.37
N SER A 97 -1.63 -1.26 -11.25
CA SER A 97 -2.95 -0.65 -11.02
C SER A 97 -3.22 0.56 -11.92
N ASP A 98 -4.51 0.86 -12.10
CA ASP A 98 -4.98 2.02 -12.86
C ASP A 98 -4.96 3.33 -12.03
N ILE A 99 -4.32 3.32 -10.85
CA ILE A 99 -4.22 4.48 -9.98
C ILE A 99 -3.29 5.52 -10.63
N SER A 100 -3.83 6.70 -10.92
CA SER A 100 -3.13 7.79 -11.61
C SER A 100 -2.95 9.05 -10.74
N TYR A 101 -3.54 9.08 -9.55
CA TYR A 101 -3.48 10.23 -8.65
C TYR A 101 -3.67 9.83 -7.19
N PHE A 102 -3.28 10.73 -6.29
CA PHE A 102 -3.43 10.57 -4.84
C PHE A 102 -4.24 11.71 -4.23
N TRP A 103 -5.11 11.37 -3.28
CA TRP A 103 -5.86 12.34 -2.48
C TRP A 103 -4.99 13.01 -1.41
N SER A 104 -5.42 14.16 -0.91
CA SER A 104 -4.63 15.00 0.01
C SER A 104 -4.22 14.31 1.30
N TRP A 105 -4.99 13.33 1.78
CA TRP A 105 -4.67 12.59 3.00
C TRP A 105 -3.34 11.83 2.89
N VAL A 106 -2.89 11.48 1.68
CA VAL A 106 -1.61 10.78 1.45
C VAL A 106 -0.43 11.66 1.87
N ASP A 107 -0.59 12.98 1.90
CA ASP A 107 0.44 13.89 2.39
C ASP A 107 0.79 13.63 3.87
N GLU A 108 -0.12 13.04 4.67
CA GLU A 108 0.14 12.64 6.07
C GLU A 108 1.11 11.46 6.20
N LEU A 109 1.31 10.69 5.12
CA LEU A 109 2.30 9.62 5.06
C LEU A 109 3.71 10.18 4.83
N VAL A 110 3.81 11.34 4.17
CA VAL A 110 5.10 11.90 3.74
C VAL A 110 5.83 12.53 4.91
N GLY A 111 7.08 12.12 5.13
CA GLY A 111 7.98 12.74 6.11
C GLY A 111 7.78 12.29 7.55
N ARG A 112 7.08 11.16 7.77
CA ARG A 112 7.04 10.48 9.08
C ARG A 112 8.47 10.08 9.50
N ALA A 113 8.88 10.52 10.69
CA ALA A 113 10.24 10.29 11.20
C ALA A 113 10.41 8.91 11.87
N ASP A 114 9.48 8.54 12.76
CA ASP A 114 9.59 7.31 13.57
C ASP A 114 9.09 6.06 12.84
N ASN A 115 8.17 6.24 11.88
CA ASN A 115 7.61 5.17 11.05
C ASN A 115 7.43 5.66 9.61
N PRO A 116 8.51 5.72 8.81
CA PRO A 116 8.44 6.13 7.41
C PRO A 116 7.46 5.22 6.65
N ALA A 117 6.57 5.83 5.89
CA ALA A 117 5.68 5.12 5.00
C ALA A 117 6.29 5.01 3.59
N PHE A 118 5.96 3.95 2.89
CA PHE A 118 6.34 3.72 1.50
C PHE A 118 5.12 3.23 0.72
N ILE A 119 5.05 3.63 -0.55
CA ILE A 119 4.06 3.24 -1.52
C ILE A 119 4.82 2.57 -2.66
N LEU A 120 4.70 1.26 -2.79
CA LEU A 120 5.23 0.53 -3.94
C LEU A 120 4.16 0.57 -5.03
N ALA A 121 4.46 1.28 -6.11
CA ALA A 121 3.53 1.57 -7.19
C ALA A 121 4.10 1.18 -8.56
N GLU A 122 4.96 0.16 -8.59
CA GLU A 122 5.50 -0.43 -9.81
C GLU A 122 4.39 -0.72 -10.83
N ASP A 123 4.63 -0.41 -12.10
CA ASP A 123 3.66 -0.59 -13.18
C ASP A 123 2.25 0.03 -12.94
N SER A 124 2.14 1.04 -12.06
CA SER A 124 0.93 1.85 -11.94
C SER A 124 0.87 2.97 -12.99
N THR A 125 -0.34 3.42 -13.33
CA THR A 125 -0.53 4.58 -14.23
C THR A 125 0.18 5.82 -13.68
N TYR A 126 0.15 6.04 -12.36
CA TYR A 126 0.85 7.15 -11.71
C TYR A 126 2.36 7.11 -11.96
N CYS A 127 3.00 5.94 -11.79
CA CYS A 127 4.44 5.80 -12.00
C CYS A 127 4.83 5.94 -13.47
N GLU A 128 4.01 5.45 -14.39
CA GLU A 128 4.21 5.69 -15.83
C GLU A 128 4.17 7.19 -16.15
N GLU A 129 3.15 7.90 -15.69
CA GLU A 129 3.03 9.35 -15.91
C GLU A 129 4.15 10.12 -15.22
N LEU A 130 4.51 9.79 -13.98
CA LEU A 130 5.60 10.43 -13.24
C LEU A 130 6.93 10.29 -14.00
N LYS A 131 7.23 9.09 -14.51
CA LYS A 131 8.42 8.85 -15.33
C LYS A 131 8.41 9.68 -16.61
N ASN A 132 7.26 9.78 -17.28
CA ASN A 132 7.10 10.60 -18.47
C ASN A 132 7.26 12.10 -18.17
N ILE A 133 6.80 12.57 -17.01
CA ILE A 133 6.99 13.95 -16.52
C ILE A 133 8.48 14.22 -16.25
N GLN A 134 9.15 13.32 -15.53
CA GLN A 134 10.58 13.44 -15.22
C GLN A 134 11.46 13.42 -16.47
N ASN A 135 11.09 12.64 -17.49
CA ASN A 135 11.76 12.60 -18.79
C ASN A 135 11.39 13.80 -19.69
N GLY A 136 10.45 14.65 -19.30
CA GLY A 136 10.00 15.80 -20.09
C GLY A 136 9.13 15.46 -21.30
N THR A 137 8.56 14.24 -21.34
CA THR A 137 7.68 13.79 -22.43
C THR A 137 6.27 14.39 -22.29
N ILE A 138 5.80 14.55 -21.05
CA ILE A 138 4.58 15.28 -20.70
C ILE A 138 4.89 16.27 -19.56
N THR A 139 4.03 17.27 -19.33
CA THR A 139 4.28 18.34 -18.35
C THR A 139 3.44 18.23 -17.07
N SER A 140 2.40 17.40 -17.09
CA SER A 140 1.45 17.20 -16.00
C SER A 140 0.84 15.80 -16.07
N PHE A 141 0.30 15.34 -14.96
CA PHE A 141 -0.53 14.14 -14.91
C PHE A 141 -1.76 14.29 -15.82
N GLY A 142 -2.28 13.18 -16.34
CA GLY A 142 -3.36 13.12 -17.34
C GLY A 142 -4.75 13.47 -16.80
N ILE A 143 -4.85 13.82 -15.52
CA ILE A 143 -6.09 14.14 -14.80
C ILE A 143 -6.25 15.64 -14.53
N PRO A 144 -7.49 16.19 -14.55
CA PRO A 144 -7.72 17.62 -14.26
C PRO A 144 -7.28 17.98 -12.85
N LEU A 145 -6.63 19.14 -12.67
CA LEU A 145 -6.20 19.62 -11.34
C LEU A 145 -7.40 19.74 -10.37
N SER A 146 -7.21 19.24 -9.15
CA SER A 146 -8.17 19.36 -8.05
C SER A 146 -7.44 19.84 -6.79
N PRO A 147 -8.05 20.74 -5.98
CA PRO A 147 -7.50 21.13 -4.69
C PRO A 147 -7.49 19.99 -3.66
N ASP A 148 -8.25 18.93 -3.91
CA ASP A 148 -8.40 17.77 -3.02
C ASP A 148 -7.27 16.75 -3.20
N TYR A 149 -6.39 16.92 -4.18
CA TYR A 149 -5.27 16.02 -4.40
C TYR A 149 -4.07 16.31 -3.51
N SER A 150 -3.22 15.29 -3.37
CA SER A 150 -1.92 15.37 -2.70
C SER A 150 -1.09 16.52 -3.27
N ARG A 151 -0.67 17.44 -2.39
CA ARG A 151 0.16 18.59 -2.77
C ARG A 151 1.61 18.20 -3.02
N ILE A 152 1.99 17.02 -2.53
CA ILE A 152 3.33 16.46 -2.69
C ILE A 152 3.33 15.54 -3.91
N LEU A 153 2.50 14.50 -3.94
CA LEU A 153 2.55 13.50 -5.01
C LEU A 153 2.03 14.04 -6.35
N MET A 154 1.10 14.99 -6.36
CA MET A 154 0.62 15.58 -7.62
C MET A 154 1.41 16.82 -8.07
N ASN A 155 2.54 17.14 -7.42
CA ASN A 155 3.36 18.30 -7.75
C ASN A 155 4.52 17.93 -8.68
N THR A 156 4.46 18.43 -9.90
CA THR A 156 5.42 18.12 -10.98
C THR A 156 6.69 18.97 -10.96
N SER A 157 6.83 19.92 -10.03
CA SER A 157 8.04 20.73 -9.88
C SER A 157 9.26 19.87 -9.62
N THR A 158 10.38 20.17 -10.28
CA THR A 158 11.66 19.45 -10.09
C THR A 158 12.15 19.48 -8.64
N SER A 159 11.84 20.56 -7.91
CA SER A 159 12.16 20.70 -6.49
C SER A 159 11.43 19.71 -5.58
N ASN A 160 10.37 19.06 -6.09
CA ASN A 160 9.51 18.17 -5.34
C ASN A 160 9.83 16.68 -5.58
N TRP A 161 10.66 16.36 -6.58
CA TRP A 161 10.97 14.97 -6.93
C TRP A 161 11.61 14.16 -5.81
N GLU A 162 12.47 14.79 -4.99
CA GLU A 162 13.06 14.10 -3.82
C GLU A 162 12.00 13.75 -2.77
N ALA A 163 10.98 14.60 -2.59
CA ALA A 163 9.89 14.34 -1.66
C ALA A 163 9.04 13.15 -2.14
N ILE A 164 8.77 13.07 -3.45
CA ILE A 164 8.07 11.93 -4.06
C ILE A 164 8.90 10.64 -3.93
N ALA A 165 10.20 10.67 -4.24
CA ALA A 165 11.06 9.49 -4.23
C ALA A 165 11.30 8.91 -2.81
N ARG A 166 11.02 9.68 -1.75
CA ARG A 166 11.09 9.21 -0.36
C ARG A 166 9.88 8.37 0.07
N ILE A 167 8.79 8.43 -0.70
CA ILE A 167 7.50 7.82 -0.33
C ILE A 167 7.02 6.88 -1.44
N VAL A 168 7.08 7.26 -2.72
CA VAL A 168 6.66 6.40 -3.83
C VAL A 168 7.89 5.75 -4.45
N ASP A 169 7.91 4.43 -4.48
CA ASP A 169 8.82 3.62 -5.26
C ASP A 169 8.10 3.12 -6.53
N CYS A 170 8.68 3.43 -7.68
CA CYS A 170 8.16 3.05 -8.99
C CYS A 170 9.00 1.95 -9.66
N ASP A 171 10.08 1.51 -9.03
CA ASP A 171 10.97 0.50 -9.58
C ASP A 171 10.51 -0.91 -9.17
N PHE A 172 10.68 -1.86 -10.08
CA PHE A 172 10.29 -3.25 -9.88
C PHE A 172 11.18 -3.91 -8.82
N VAL A 173 10.61 -4.33 -7.70
CA VAL A 173 11.36 -5.05 -6.67
C VAL A 173 11.23 -6.56 -6.91
N ASP A 174 12.23 -7.15 -7.57
CA ASP A 174 12.32 -8.60 -7.85
C ASP A 174 12.56 -9.48 -6.59
N THR A 175 12.24 -8.96 -5.41
CA THR A 175 12.34 -9.69 -4.14
C THR A 175 11.01 -9.60 -3.42
N PRO A 176 10.40 -10.73 -3.00
CA PRO A 176 9.25 -10.67 -2.12
C PRO A 176 9.64 -9.85 -0.89
N TYR A 177 8.92 -8.76 -0.63
CA TYR A 177 9.07 -8.00 0.60
C TYR A 177 8.56 -8.88 1.75
N TYR A 178 9.40 -9.80 2.22
CA TYR A 178 9.22 -10.43 3.51
C TYR A 178 9.85 -9.48 4.51
N PRO A 179 9.10 -8.91 5.47
CA PRO A 179 9.61 -7.94 6.44
C PRO A 179 10.47 -8.67 7.49
N LEU A 180 11.59 -9.25 7.05
CA LEU A 180 12.48 -10.10 7.85
C LEU A 180 12.90 -9.42 9.14
N VAL A 181 13.23 -8.13 9.07
CA VAL A 181 13.66 -7.35 10.25
C VAL A 181 12.56 -7.27 11.29
N TYR A 182 11.31 -7.08 10.88
CA TYR A 182 10.18 -6.97 11.79
C TYR A 182 9.78 -8.33 12.37
N GLU A 183 9.76 -9.38 11.53
CA GLU A 183 9.56 -10.76 12.00
C GLU A 183 10.68 -11.19 12.96
N ASP A 184 11.92 -10.78 12.70
CA ASP A 184 13.06 -11.04 13.57
C ASP A 184 12.89 -10.35 14.92
N GLU A 185 12.40 -9.09 14.94
CA GLU A 185 12.07 -8.35 16.16
C GLU A 185 10.95 -9.01 16.98
N ILE A 186 9.83 -9.40 16.35
CA ILE A 186 8.69 -10.04 17.03
C ILE A 186 9.06 -11.42 17.57
N ASN A 187 9.79 -12.21 16.78
CA ASN A 187 10.12 -13.59 17.13
C ASN A 187 11.42 -13.69 17.94
N ALA A 188 12.04 -12.55 18.29
CA ALA A 188 13.36 -12.49 18.94
C ALA A 188 14.44 -13.30 18.20
N ILE A 189 14.32 -13.37 16.87
CA ILE A 189 15.31 -14.02 16.01
C ILE A 189 16.42 -13.00 15.80
N SER A 190 17.67 -13.43 16.02
CA SER A 190 18.85 -12.63 15.74
C SER A 190 19.69 -13.33 14.69
N ALA A 191 20.26 -12.54 13.77
CA ALA A 191 21.12 -13.09 12.72
C ALA A 191 22.24 -13.95 13.34
N PRO A 192 22.50 -15.15 12.81
CA PRO A 192 23.56 -16.00 13.32
C PRO A 192 24.93 -15.31 13.18
N PRO A 193 25.90 -15.60 14.06
CA PRO A 193 27.24 -15.04 13.95
C PRO A 193 27.86 -15.33 12.56
N PRO A 194 28.70 -14.44 12.03
CA PRO A 194 29.38 -14.69 10.77
C PRO A 194 30.16 -16.01 10.82
N LEU A 195 30.03 -16.84 9.79
CA LEU A 195 30.81 -18.08 9.69
C LEU A 195 32.31 -17.74 9.67
N VAL A 196 33.01 -18.14 10.73
CA VAL A 196 34.46 -18.03 10.78
C VAL A 196 35.05 -19.01 9.76
N ARG A 197 35.62 -18.50 8.67
CA ARG A 197 36.40 -19.34 7.75
C ARG A 197 37.59 -19.91 8.53
N GLN A 198 37.56 -21.21 8.80
CA GLN A 198 38.74 -21.94 9.24
C GLN A 198 39.76 -21.92 8.09
N ARG A 199 40.94 -21.34 8.36
CA ARG A 199 42.09 -21.35 7.44
C ARG A 199 42.77 -22.70 7.45
#